data_AF-A0A9P6BYN6-F1
#
_entry.id   AF-A0A9P6BYN6-F1
#
_cell.length_a   1.000
_cell.length_b   1.000
_cell.length_c   1.000
_cell.angle_alpha   90.00
_cell.angle_beta   90.00
_cell.angle_gamma   90.00
#
_symmetry.space_group_name_H-M   'P 1'
#
loop_
_entity.id
_entity.type
_entity.pdbx_description
1 polymer ?
#
loop_
_entity_poly.entity_id
_entity_poly.type
_entity_poly.pdbx_seq_one_letter_code
_entity_poly.pdbx_strand_id
1 'polypeptide(L)'
;MKLLSRKAIPGSSLGSSIRFSQPLCSKGTRETTRSRIWRWLIDMNRTSNLLWLCGPAGAGTTTVAQDIAKRCKNQGWLGAAFFFSRSNHEEPDPTRIILSIVHQLAITYSAYKERVTPLLDQDLSILEEAIDDQFDRLIVEP
;
A
#
# COMPACT_ATOMS: atom_id res chain seq x y z
N MET A 1 8.02 8.07 15.26
CA MET A 1 6.92 7.12 14.90
C MET A 1 5.51 7.61 15.19
N LYS A 2 5.18 8.13 16.39
CA LYS A 2 3.83 8.69 16.69
C LYS A 2 3.38 9.81 15.75
N LEU A 3 4.32 10.54 15.15
CA LEU A 3 4.03 11.60 14.20
C LEU A 3 3.61 11.05 12.83
N LEU A 4 4.36 10.08 12.30
CA LEU A 4 3.99 9.33 11.09
C LEU A 4 2.61 8.68 11.22
N SER A 5 2.29 8.11 12.39
CA SER A 5 0.97 7.49 12.61
C SER A 5 -0.19 8.49 12.53
N ARG A 6 0.05 9.78 12.84
CA ARG A 6 -0.95 10.85 12.73
C ARG A 6 -1.10 11.35 11.30
N LYS A 7 0.01 11.42 10.55
CA LYS A 7 0.01 11.82 9.14
C LYS A 7 -0.49 10.70 8.21
N ALA A 8 -0.37 9.43 8.61
CA ALA A 8 -0.94 8.30 7.87
C ALA A 8 -2.46 8.43 7.71
N ILE A 9 -2.99 7.99 6.57
CA ILE A 9 -4.44 8.06 6.29
C ILE A 9 -5.14 6.91 7.02
N PRO A 10 -6.07 7.18 7.96
CA PRO A 10 -6.84 6.14 8.63
C PRO A 10 -7.63 5.33 7.60
N GLY A 11 -7.78 4.03 7.80
CA GLY A 11 -8.49 3.21 6.81
C GLY A 11 -7.64 2.75 5.64
N SER A 12 -6.46 3.37 5.41
CA SER A 12 -5.70 3.19 4.16
C SER A 12 -4.84 1.91 4.08
N SER A 13 -4.68 1.15 5.17
CA SER A 13 -3.93 -0.10 5.17
C SER A 13 -4.80 -1.32 4.86
N LEU A 14 -4.19 -2.42 4.43
CA LEU A 14 -4.90 -3.68 4.11
C LEU A 14 -5.67 -4.25 5.32
N GLY A 15 -5.16 -4.04 6.54
CA GLY A 15 -5.74 -4.59 7.77
C GLY A 15 -6.71 -3.67 8.50
N SER A 16 -7.11 -2.54 7.92
CA SER A 16 -7.98 -1.60 8.62
C SER A 16 -9.40 -2.14 8.81
N SER A 17 -9.99 -1.90 9.99
CA SER A 17 -11.39 -2.22 10.31
C SER A 17 -12.39 -1.62 9.33
N ILE A 18 -12.09 -0.44 8.75
CA ILE A 18 -12.90 0.22 7.71
C ILE A 18 -12.98 -0.63 6.43
N ARG A 19 -11.97 -1.47 6.17
CA ARG A 19 -11.95 -2.42 5.04
C ARG A 19 -12.36 -3.83 5.40
N PHE A 20 -12.43 -4.19 6.67
CA PHE A 20 -12.85 -5.54 7.08
C PHE A 20 -14.27 -5.89 6.61
N SER A 21 -15.10 -4.89 6.32
CA SER A 21 -16.43 -5.05 5.74
C SER A 21 -16.44 -5.23 4.22
N GLN A 22 -15.32 -5.02 3.52
CA GLN A 22 -15.27 -5.17 2.06
C GLN A 22 -15.18 -6.66 1.68
N PRO A 23 -16.05 -7.12 0.76
CA PRO A 23 -16.10 -8.53 0.41
C PRO A 23 -14.81 -8.94 -0.30
N LEU A 24 -14.19 -10.01 0.20
CA LEU A 24 -13.16 -10.80 -0.50
C LEU A 24 -13.80 -11.58 -1.65
N CYS A 25 -13.01 -12.10 -2.59
CA CYS A 25 -13.60 -12.96 -3.63
C CYS A 25 -14.23 -14.19 -2.96
N SER A 26 -15.49 -14.45 -3.26
CA SER A 26 -16.13 -15.72 -2.92
C SER A 26 -15.34 -16.87 -3.55
N LYS A 27 -15.24 -18.00 -2.83
CA LYS A 27 -14.54 -19.20 -3.29
C LYS A 27 -15.06 -19.61 -4.69
N GLY A 28 -14.18 -19.93 -5.63
CA GLY A 28 -14.56 -20.28 -7.01
C GLY A 28 -14.73 -19.09 -7.97
N THR A 29 -14.76 -17.85 -7.48
CA THR A 29 -14.97 -16.68 -8.34
C THR A 29 -13.67 -16.01 -8.76
N ARG A 30 -13.61 -15.57 -10.02
CA ARG A 30 -12.48 -14.80 -10.59
C ARG A 30 -11.10 -15.47 -10.44
N GLU A 31 -11.08 -16.79 -10.30
CA GLU A 31 -9.86 -17.58 -10.08
C GLU A 31 -8.88 -17.43 -11.24
N THR A 32 -9.38 -17.35 -12.48
CA THR A 32 -8.57 -17.15 -13.67
C THR A 32 -7.83 -15.81 -13.62
N THR A 33 -8.53 -14.72 -13.27
CA THR A 33 -7.95 -13.38 -13.14
C THR A 33 -6.94 -13.33 -12.00
N ARG A 34 -7.29 -13.86 -10.82
CA ARG A 34 -6.38 -13.95 -9.66
C ARG A 34 -5.13 -14.75 -9.99
N SER A 35 -5.28 -15.88 -10.68
CA SER A 35 -4.17 -16.73 -11.10
C SER A 35 -3.27 -16.04 -12.12
N ARG A 36 -3.84 -15.27 -13.05
CA ARG A 36 -3.07 -14.46 -14.01
C ARG A 36 -2.25 -13.37 -13.30
N ILE A 37 -2.87 -12.62 -12.40
CA ILE A 37 -2.17 -11.61 -11.59
C ILE A 37 -1.08 -12.27 -10.73
N TRP A 38 -1.38 -13.41 -10.13
CA TRP A 38 -0.40 -14.14 -9.32
C TRP A 38 0.80 -14.62 -10.15
N ARG A 39 0.57 -15.17 -11.35
CA ARG A 39 1.64 -15.55 -12.28
C ARG A 39 2.48 -14.35 -12.69
N TRP A 40 1.86 -13.21 -12.98
CA TRP A 40 2.58 -11.98 -13.30
C TRP A 40 3.44 -11.48 -12.12
N LEU A 41 2.95 -11.58 -10.88
CA LEU A 41 3.70 -11.17 -9.68
C LEU A 41 4.97 -12.00 -9.45
N ILE A 42 4.90 -13.32 -9.69
CA ILE A 42 6.02 -14.24 -9.47
C ILE A 42 6.94 -14.38 -10.69
N ASP A 43 6.56 -13.78 -11.83
CA ASP A 43 7.39 -13.78 -13.03
C ASP A 43 8.58 -12.83 -12.83
N MET A 44 9.78 -13.41 -12.74
CA MET A 44 11.04 -12.69 -12.60
C MET A 44 11.49 -12.03 -13.92
N ASN A 45 10.93 -12.45 -15.05
CA ASN A 45 11.22 -11.92 -16.38
C ASN A 45 10.20 -10.86 -16.82
N ARG A 46 9.29 -10.43 -15.93
CA ARG A 46 8.29 -9.41 -16.26
C ARG A 46 8.97 -8.10 -16.70
N THR A 47 8.42 -7.48 -17.72
CA THR A 47 8.95 -6.22 -18.28
C THR A 47 8.36 -4.96 -17.65
N SER A 48 7.41 -5.09 -16.72
CA SER A 48 6.72 -3.98 -16.07
C SER A 48 6.53 -4.22 -14.58
N ASN A 49 6.58 -3.14 -13.80
CA ASN A 49 6.26 -3.09 -12.36
C ASN A 49 4.83 -2.60 -12.09
N LEU A 50 4.07 -2.24 -13.13
CA LEU A 50 2.69 -1.78 -13.04
C LEU A 50 1.75 -2.80 -13.71
N LEU A 51 0.76 -3.27 -12.96
CA LEU A 51 -0.35 -4.05 -13.47
C LEU A 51 -1.63 -3.22 -13.41
N TRP A 52 -2.28 -3.06 -14.56
CA TRP A 52 -3.53 -2.33 -14.69
C TRP A 52 -4.71 -3.31 -14.72
N LEU A 53 -5.54 -3.30 -13.66
CA LEU A 53 -6.72 -4.15 -13.55
C LEU A 53 -7.99 -3.34 -13.89
N CYS A 54 -8.56 -3.58 -15.06
CA CYS A 54 -9.80 -2.95 -15.51
C CYS A 54 -10.96 -3.93 -15.67
N GLY A 55 -12.17 -3.43 -15.46
CA GLY A 55 -13.41 -4.16 -15.64
C GLY A 55 -14.61 -3.23 -15.51
N PRO A 56 -15.80 -3.67 -15.93
CA PRO A 56 -17.02 -2.88 -15.79
C PRO A 56 -17.31 -2.54 -14.32
N ALA A 57 -18.08 -1.47 -14.09
CA ALA A 57 -18.54 -1.13 -12.74
C ALA A 57 -19.22 -2.33 -12.09
N GLY A 58 -18.93 -2.58 -10.80
CA GLY A 58 -19.44 -3.76 -10.10
C GLY A 58 -18.74 -5.09 -10.45
N ALA A 59 -17.78 -5.10 -11.38
CA ALA A 59 -17.02 -6.32 -11.72
C ALA A 59 -16.07 -6.80 -10.61
N GLY A 60 -16.03 -6.14 -9.44
CA GLY A 60 -15.27 -6.58 -8.28
C GLY A 60 -13.75 -6.48 -8.44
N THR A 61 -13.26 -5.53 -9.22
CA THR A 61 -11.82 -5.29 -9.42
C THR A 61 -11.12 -4.97 -8.09
N THR A 62 -11.73 -4.11 -7.25
CA THR A 62 -11.24 -3.80 -5.90
C THR A 62 -11.14 -5.06 -5.05
N THR A 63 -12.15 -5.93 -5.09
CA THR A 63 -12.15 -7.21 -4.38
C THR A 63 -11.00 -8.11 -4.83
N VAL A 64 -10.71 -8.18 -6.14
CA VAL A 64 -9.55 -8.94 -6.65
C VAL A 64 -8.22 -8.36 -6.15
N ALA A 65 -8.06 -7.03 -6.17
CA ALA A 65 -6.84 -6.38 -5.68
C ALA A 65 -6.61 -6.66 -4.18
N GLN A 66 -7.68 -6.63 -3.37
CA GLN A 66 -7.62 -6.96 -1.95
C GLN A 66 -7.23 -8.41 -1.70
N ASP A 67 -7.83 -9.34 -2.44
CA ASP A 67 -7.50 -10.76 -2.36
C ASP A 67 -6.02 -11.02 -2.67
N ILE A 68 -5.49 -10.37 -3.71
CA ILE A 68 -4.08 -10.48 -4.09
C ILE A 68 -3.19 -9.89 -3.00
N ALA A 69 -3.49 -8.69 -2.50
CA ALA A 69 -2.71 -8.07 -1.42
C ALA A 69 -2.72 -8.94 -0.14
N LYS A 70 -3.87 -9.53 0.22
CA LYS A 70 -3.97 -10.49 1.35
C LYS A 70 -3.12 -11.72 1.13
N ARG A 71 -3.10 -12.26 -0.10
CA ARG A 71 -2.24 -13.39 -0.45
C ARG A 71 -0.76 -13.02 -0.35
N CYS A 72 -0.34 -11.86 -0.85
CA CYS A 72 1.04 -11.36 -0.72
C CYS A 72 1.44 -11.17 0.75
N LYS A 73 0.54 -10.64 1.59
CA LYS A 73 0.76 -10.51 3.03
C LYS A 73 0.98 -11.88 3.69
N ASN A 74 0.15 -12.86 3.38
CA ASN A 74 0.28 -14.21 3.94
C ASN A 74 1.57 -14.94 3.50
N GLN A 75 2.14 -14.57 2.34
CA GLN A 75 3.43 -15.07 1.88
C GLN A 75 4.63 -14.28 2.43
N GLY A 76 4.39 -13.21 3.20
CA GLY A 76 5.44 -12.33 3.70
C GLY A 76 6.05 -11.40 2.63
N TRP A 77 5.42 -11.28 1.46
CA TRP A 77 5.93 -10.49 0.33
C TRP A 77 5.42 -9.05 0.32
N LEU A 78 4.36 -8.75 1.08
CA LEU A 78 3.75 -7.43 1.08
C LEU A 78 4.45 -6.53 2.11
N GLY A 79 5.25 -5.56 1.63
CA GLY A 79 5.87 -4.57 2.49
C GLY A 79 4.88 -3.54 3.04
N ALA A 80 4.05 -2.99 2.16
CA ALA A 80 2.95 -2.08 2.52
C ALA A 80 1.84 -2.19 1.48
N ALA A 81 0.63 -1.77 1.85
CA ALA A 81 -0.46 -1.57 0.89
C ALA A 81 -1.24 -0.31 1.23
N PHE A 82 -1.61 0.43 0.19
CA PHE A 82 -2.41 1.63 0.28
C PHE A 82 -3.60 1.51 -0.67
N PHE A 83 -4.81 1.77 -0.18
CA PHE A 83 -6.00 1.85 -1.02
C PHE A 83 -6.80 3.12 -0.70
N PHE A 84 -7.28 3.76 -1.77
CA PHE A 84 -8.06 5.00 -1.73
C PHE A 84 -9.33 4.86 -2.57
N SER A 85 -10.32 5.69 -2.29
CA SER A 85 -11.56 5.81 -3.08
C SER A 85 -11.90 7.28 -3.23
N ARG A 86 -12.40 7.67 -4.40
CA ARG A 86 -12.91 9.03 -4.66
C ARG A 86 -14.13 9.38 -3.81
N SER A 87 -14.84 8.38 -3.30
CA SER A 87 -16.04 8.55 -2.47
C SER A 87 -15.74 8.95 -1.02
N ASN A 88 -14.48 8.89 -0.59
CA ASN A 88 -14.11 9.37 0.73
C ASN A 88 -13.92 10.89 0.62
N HIS A 89 -14.78 11.65 1.30
CA HIS A 89 -14.89 13.12 1.21
C HIS A 89 -13.67 13.92 1.71
N GLU A 90 -12.61 13.26 2.16
CA GLU A 90 -11.32 13.91 2.40
C GLU A 90 -10.57 13.93 1.07
N GLU A 91 -10.19 15.11 0.59
CA GLU A 91 -9.27 15.26 -0.54
C GLU A 91 -8.09 14.31 -0.34
N PRO A 92 -7.78 13.43 -1.30
CA PRO A 92 -6.65 12.54 -1.16
C PRO A 92 -5.39 13.40 -1.28
N ASP A 93 -4.85 13.84 -0.14
CA ASP A 93 -3.54 14.46 -0.06
C ASP A 93 -2.49 13.41 -0.49
N PRO A 94 -1.91 13.54 -1.69
CA PRO A 94 -1.01 12.54 -2.24
C PRO A 94 0.25 12.39 -1.40
N THR A 95 0.68 13.44 -0.70
CA THR A 95 1.87 13.40 0.18
C THR A 95 1.68 12.40 1.33
N ARG A 96 0.45 12.26 1.84
CA ARG A 96 0.13 11.32 2.92
C ARG A 96 0.20 9.85 2.48
N ILE A 97 0.22 9.56 1.17
CA ILE A 97 0.39 8.20 0.65
C ILE A 97 1.76 7.67 1.05
N ILE A 98 2.82 8.44 0.79
CA ILE A 98 4.20 8.05 1.10
C ILE A 98 4.35 7.86 2.61
N LEU A 99 3.88 8.83 3.40
CA LEU A 99 3.94 8.73 4.86
C LEU A 99 3.17 7.53 5.42
N SER A 100 2.04 7.16 4.80
CA SER A 100 1.28 5.96 5.16
C SER A 100 2.04 4.66 4.83
N ILE A 101 2.81 4.63 3.75
CA ILE A 101 3.67 3.51 3.36
C ILE A 101 4.87 3.41 4.30
N VAL A 102 5.58 4.52 4.53
CA VAL A 102 6.72 4.63 5.47
C VAL A 102 6.33 4.14 6.87
N HIS A 103 5.16 4.57 7.36
CA HIS A 103 4.64 4.11 8.64
C HIS A 103 4.40 2.59 8.69
N GLN A 104 3.81 2.01 7.63
CA GLN A 104 3.59 0.56 7.53
C GLN A 104 4.91 -0.21 7.50
N LEU A 105 5.89 0.26 6.72
CA LEU A 105 7.22 -0.34 6.64
C LEU A 105 7.94 -0.28 7.99
N ALA A 106 7.92 0.85 8.69
CA ALA A 106 8.58 1.03 9.98
C ALA A 106 7.95 0.21 11.12
N ILE A 107 6.65 -0.09 11.04
CA ILE A 107 6.02 -1.01 12.00
C ILE A 107 6.38 -2.47 11.67
N THR A 108 6.51 -2.81 10.39
CA THR A 108 6.66 -4.19 9.93
C THR A 108 8.12 -4.65 9.97
N TYR A 109 9.07 -3.77 9.65
CA TYR A 109 10.49 -4.07 9.50
C TYR A 109 11.34 -3.21 10.44
N SER A 110 11.91 -3.82 11.48
CA SER A 110 12.75 -3.12 12.46
C SER A 110 13.98 -2.47 11.81
N ALA A 111 14.63 -3.15 10.88
CA ALA A 111 15.80 -2.63 10.17
C ALA A 111 15.46 -1.33 9.40
N TYR A 112 14.30 -1.27 8.74
CA TYR A 112 13.86 -0.04 8.07
C TYR A 112 13.53 1.07 9.09
N LYS A 113 12.88 0.71 10.20
CA LYS A 113 12.58 1.67 11.28
C LYS A 113 13.85 2.32 11.84
N GLU A 114 14.90 1.53 12.05
CA GLU A 114 16.19 2.01 12.57
C GLU A 114 16.86 3.01 11.62
N ARG A 115 16.65 2.85 10.31
CA ARG A 115 17.19 3.76 9.30
C ARG A 115 16.40 5.05 9.13
N VAL A 116 15.07 4.97 9.13
CA VAL A 116 14.21 6.15 8.92
C VAL A 116 14.05 7.01 10.17
N THR A 117 14.24 6.45 11.36
CA THR A 117 14.05 7.19 12.63
C THR A 117 15.02 8.38 12.76
N PRO A 118 16.34 8.23 12.54
CA PRO A 118 17.28 9.35 12.58
C PRO A 118 16.96 10.46 11.59
N LEU A 119 16.52 10.12 10.37
CA LEU A 119 16.15 11.11 9.34
C LEU A 119 15.01 12.02 9.84
N LEU A 120 13.99 11.40 10.44
CA LEU A 120 12.84 12.13 10.99
C LEU A 120 13.16 12.88 12.29
N ASP A 121 14.10 12.39 13.08
CA ASP A 121 14.52 13.08 14.31
C ASP A 121 15.39 14.31 13.99
N GLN A 122 16.14 14.27 12.88
CA GLN A 122 16.96 15.40 12.41
C GLN A 122 16.14 16.47 11.69
N ASP A 123 15.22 16.06 10.84
CA ASP A 123 14.47 16.96 9.97
C ASP A 123 13.00 16.50 9.87
N LEU A 124 12.12 17.25 10.54
CA LEU A 124 10.68 17.02 10.49
C LEU A 124 10.00 17.65 9.27
N SER A 125 10.68 18.56 8.57
CA SER A 125 10.12 19.25 7.41
C SER A 125 9.89 18.31 6.23
N ILE A 126 10.63 17.19 6.18
CA ILE A 126 10.43 16.07 5.23
C ILE A 126 8.96 15.63 5.16
N LEU A 127 8.24 15.66 6.28
CA LEU A 127 6.83 15.25 6.35
C LEU A 127 5.87 16.18 5.60
N GLU A 128 6.35 17.32 5.13
CA GLU A 128 5.59 18.35 4.42
C GLU A 128 6.20 18.70 3.05
N GLU A 129 7.28 18.00 2.67
CA GLU A 129 7.89 18.10 1.34
C GLU A 129 7.01 17.52 0.24
N ALA A 130 7.40 17.77 -1.01
CA ALA A 130 6.71 17.21 -2.17
C ALA A 130 6.77 15.67 -2.15
N ILE A 131 5.80 15.04 -2.82
CA ILE A 131 5.67 13.58 -2.82
C ILE A 131 6.92 12.87 -3.35
N ASP A 132 7.59 13.46 -4.34
CA ASP A 132 8.79 12.90 -4.96
C ASP A 132 9.98 12.96 -3.98
N ASP A 133 10.18 14.11 -3.32
CA ASP A 133 11.23 14.28 -2.30
C ASP A 133 11.03 13.32 -1.12
N GLN A 134 9.77 13.17 -0.66
CA GLN A 134 9.43 12.19 0.37
C GLN A 134 9.72 10.76 -0.07
N PHE A 135 9.40 10.41 -1.31
CA PHE A 135 9.65 9.08 -1.85
C PHE A 135 11.14 8.77 -1.90
N ASP A 136 11.94 9.69 -2.42
CA ASP A 136 13.38 9.48 -2.55
C ASP A 136 14.04 9.35 -1.17
N ARG A 137 13.81 10.31 -0.27
CA ARG A 137 14.47 10.35 1.05
C ARG A 137 13.99 9.27 2.02
N LEU A 138 12.71 8.86 1.94
CA LEU A 138 12.13 7.93 2.91
C LEU A 138 11.97 6.51 2.38
N ILE A 139 12.01 6.27 1.06
CA ILE A 139 11.81 4.94 0.46
C ILE A 139 13.02 4.48 -0.37
N VAL A 140 13.66 5.35 -1.16
CA VAL A 140 14.77 4.96 -2.05
C VAL A 140 16.12 4.95 -1.33
N GLU A 141 16.42 6.01 -0.57
CA GLU A 141 17.66 6.14 0.21
C GLU A 141 17.79 5.36 1.54
N PRO A 142 16.71 4.93 2.23
CA PRO A 142 16.69 4.78 3.68
C PRO A 142 17.70 3.76 4.22
#